data_AF-A0A662EN83-F1
#
_entry.id   AF-A0A662EN83-F1
#
_cell.length_a   1.000
_cell.length_b   1.000
_cell.length_c   1.000
_cell.angle_alpha   90.00
_cell.angle_beta   90.00
_cell.angle_gamma   90.00
#
_symmetry.space_group_name_H-M   'P 1'
#
loop_
_entity.id
_entity.type
_entity.pdbx_description
1 polymer ?
#
loop_
_entity_poly.entity_id
_entity_poly.type
_entity_poly.pdbx_seq_one_letter_code
_entity_poly.pdbx_strand_id
1 'polypeptide(L)' 'MWEKIVECVPNVSEGRNQETIHAIAAALRRVPEIRVLDVEFDPDHNRSV' A
#
# COMPACT_ATOMS: atom_id res chain seq x y z
N MET A 1 5.60 -28.43 3.01
CA MET A 1 5.14 -27.43 3.98
C MET A 1 4.87 -26.17 3.18
N TRP A 2 3.66 -25.62 3.24
CA TRP A 2 3.32 -24.38 2.51
C TRP A 2 3.97 -23.20 3.22
N GLU A 3 4.49 -22.23 2.46
CA GLU A 3 4.89 -20.96 3.04
C GLU A 3 3.64 -20.26 3.57
N LYS A 4 3.65 -19.91 4.86
CA LYS A 4 2.57 -19.16 5.49
C LYS A 4 2.72 -17.70 5.09
N ILE A 5 1.69 -17.15 4.48
CA ILE A 5 1.60 -15.72 4.13
C ILE A 5 0.52 -15.05 4.99
N VAL A 6 0.69 -13.75 5.21
CA VAL A 6 -0.30 -12.88 5.86
C VAL A 6 -0.60 -11.74 4.89
N GLU A 7 -1.88 -11.47 4.68
CA GLU A 7 -2.32 -10.27 3.97
C GLU A 7 -2.41 -9.10 4.95
N CYS A 8 -1.78 -7.99 4.61
CA CYS A 8 -1.86 -6.73 5.35
C CYS A 8 -2.46 -5.70 4.41
N VAL A 9 -3.60 -5.13 4.79
CA VAL A 9 -4.37 -4.14 4.00
C VAL A 9 -4.34 -2.80 4.75
N PRO A 10 -3.20 -2.07 4.71
CA PRO A 10 -3.07 -0.81 5.44
C PRO A 10 -3.99 0.25 4.85
N ASN A 11 -4.60 1.08 5.70
CA ASN A 11 -5.35 2.24 5.22
C ASN A 11 -4.62 3.52 5.59
N VAL A 12 -4.36 4.38 4.60
CA VAL A 12 -3.67 5.65 4.78
C VAL A 12 -4.66 6.77 4.53
N SER A 13 -4.70 7.78 5.40
CA SER A 13 -5.55 8.97 5.25
C SER A 13 -4.98 9.99 4.26
N GLU A 14 -4.62 9.51 3.07
CA GLU A 14 -4.16 10.29 1.92
C GLU A 14 -4.72 9.65 0.64
N GLY A 15 -5.54 10.38 -0.12
CA GLY A 15 -6.15 9.90 -1.35
C GLY A 15 -5.97 10.83 -2.56
N ARG A 16 -5.23 11.94 -2.38
CA ARG A 16 -5.15 13.04 -3.35
C ARG A 16 -3.72 13.24 -3.84
N ASN A 17 -2.75 13.22 -2.94
CA ASN A 17 -1.34 13.36 -3.27
C ASN A 17 -0.76 12.03 -3.73
N GLN A 18 -0.76 11.81 -5.06
CA GLN A 18 -0.19 10.61 -5.67
C GLN A 18 1.31 10.45 -5.39
N GLU A 19 2.07 11.54 -5.22
CA GLU A 19 3.49 11.45 -4.89
C GLU A 19 3.69 10.81 -3.51
N THR A 20 2.90 11.24 -2.52
CA THR A 20 2.90 10.65 -1.17
C THR A 20 2.49 9.18 -1.21
N ILE A 21 1.40 8.84 -1.91
CA ILE A 21 0.89 7.47 -2.03
C ILE A 21 1.94 6.57 -2.69
N HIS A 22 2.54 7.01 -3.80
CA HIS A 22 3.59 6.26 -4.50
C HIS A 22 4.86 6.12 -3.66
N ALA A 23 5.24 7.13 -2.88
CA ALA A 23 6.37 7.05 -1.97
C ALA A 23 6.17 5.97 -0.90
N ILE A 24 4.97 5.86 -0.33
CA ILE A 24 4.61 4.82 0.64
C ILE A 24 4.68 3.43 -0.02
N ALA A 25 4.05 3.26 -1.19
CA ALA A 25 4.08 1.99 -1.90
C ALA A 25 5.51 1.60 -2.32
N ALA A 26 6.35 2.56 -2.71
CA ALA A 26 7.76 2.33 -3.02
C ALA A 26 8.57 1.91 -1.79
N ALA A 27 8.29 2.47 -0.61
CA ALA A 27 8.92 2.04 0.64
C ALA A 27 8.56 0.58 0.98
N LEU A 28 7.30 0.18 0.82
CA LEU A 28 6.85 -1.20 1.02
C LEU A 28 7.54 -2.18 0.04
N ARG A 29 7.64 -1.80 -1.25
CA ARG A 29 8.33 -2.61 -2.28
C ARG A 29 9.83 -2.82 -2.04
N ARG A 30 10.46 -2.00 -1.18
CA ARG A 30 11.88 -2.15 -0.83
C ARG A 30 12.13 -3.17 0.28
N VAL A 31 11.09 -3.62 0.98
CA VAL A 31 11.21 -4.66 2.01
C VAL A 31 11.26 -6.02 1.31
N PRO A 32 12.35 -6.79 1.40
CA PRO A 32 12.56 -8.02 0.62
C PRO A 32 11.44 -9.07 0.78
N GLU A 33 10.85 -9.15 1.97
CA GLU A 33 9.83 -10.13 2.35
C GLU A 33 8.40 -9.67 2.04
N ILE A 34 8.22 -8.43 1.55
CA ILE A 34 6.90 -7.87 1.23
C ILE A 34 6.66 -7.86 -0.27
N ARG A 35 5.42 -8.19 -0.65
CA ARG A 35 4.91 -8.07 -2.01
C ARG A 35 3.71 -7.14 -1.98
N VAL A 36 3.81 -5.99 -2.65
CA VAL A 36 2.66 -5.09 -2.85
C VAL A 36 1.79 -5.69 -3.95
N LEU A 37 0.55 -6.03 -3.62
CA LEU A 37 -0.41 -6.64 -4.54
C LEU A 37 -1.19 -5.58 -5.33
N ASP A 38 -1.62 -4.53 -4.63
CA ASP A 38 -2.39 -3.43 -5.23
C ASP A 38 -2.12 -2.11 -4.47
N VAL A 39 -2.48 -0.99 -5.09
CA VAL A 39 -2.52 0.34 -4.48
C VAL A 39 -3.72 1.08 -5.08
N GLU A 40 -4.79 1.24 -4.31
CA GLU A 40 -5.96 2.03 -4.71
C GLU A 40 -6.03 3.33 -3.92
N PHE A 41 -6.52 4.40 -4.53
CA PHE A 41 -6.71 5.69 -3.87
C PHE A 41 -8.04 6.32 -4.26
N ASP A 42 -8.65 6.97 -3.28
CA ASP A 42 -9.96 7.61 -3.35
C ASP A 42 -9.81 9.09 -2.94
N PRO A 43 -9.82 10.02 -3.92
CA PRO A 43 -9.71 11.45 -3.67
C PRO A 43 -10.90 12.05 -2.92
N ASP A 44 -12.10 11.47 -3.07
CA ASP A 44 -13.35 11.96 -2.48
C ASP A 44 -13.33 11.71 -0.96
N HIS A 45 -12.88 10.53 -0.55
CA HIS A 45 -12.75 10.14 0.86
C HIS A 45 -11.36 10.44 1.46
N ASN A 46 -10.42 10.96 0.66
CA ASN A 46 -9.03 11.24 1.02
C ASN A 46 -8.33 10.05 1.72
N ARG A 47 -8.42 8.87 1.09
CA ARG A 47 -7.79 7.65 1.58
C ARG A 47 -7.15 6.84 0.47
N SER A 48 -6.17 6.01 0.84
CA SER A 48 -5.63 4.95 0.00
C SER A 48 -5.64 3.63 0.76
N VAL A 49 -5.66 2.52 0.01
CA VAL A 49 -5.56 1.16 0.54
C VAL A 49 -4.51 0.37 -0.24
#